data_AF-A0A2M7A9V4-F1
#
_entry.id   AF-A0A2M7A9V4-F1
#
_cell.length_a   1.000
_cell.length_b   1.000
_cell.length_c   1.000
_cell.angle_alpha   90.00
_cell.angle_beta   90.00
_cell.angle_gamma   90.00
#
_symmetry.space_group_name_H-M   'P 1'
#
loop_
_entity.id
_entity.type
_entity.pdbx_description
1 polymer ?
#
loop_
_entity_poly.entity_id
_entity_poly.type
_entity_poly.pdbx_seq_one_letter_code
_entity_poly.pdbx_strand_id
1 'polypeptide(L)' 'MDGFVKVSQRGSHQKWRNDDSNRQVIVPMYRGKVLPRGTLVSIVDGSGLGTEPFCV' A
#
# COMPACT_ATOMS: atom_id res chain seq x y z
N MET A 1 12.66 13.42 3.35
CA MET A 1 12.49 11.95 3.37
C MET A 1 10.99 11.73 3.30
N ASP A 2 10.48 11.68 2.08
CA ASP A 2 9.06 11.56 1.84
C ASP A 2 8.79 10.09 1.50
N GLY A 3 7.96 9.44 2.31
CA GLY A 3 7.57 8.05 2.10
C GLY A 3 6.64 7.90 0.90
N PHE A 4 5.75 6.90 0.95
CA PHE A 4 4.71 6.79 -0.05
C PHE A 4 3.78 8.01 -0.04
N VAL A 5 3.64 8.66 -1.19
CA VAL A 5 2.70 9.76 -1.42
C VAL A 5 1.57 9.30 -2.34
N LYS A 6 0.35 9.75 -2.05
CA LYS A 6 -0.81 9.46 -2.90
C LYS A 6 -0.70 10.28 -4.19
N VAL A 7 -0.63 9.60 -5.33
CA VAL A 7 -0.52 10.25 -6.66
C VAL A 7 -1.84 10.30 -7.42
N SER A 8 -2.75 9.34 -7.18
CA SER A 8 -4.09 9.37 -7.79
C SER A 8 -5.07 8.46 -7.07
N GLN A 9 -6.35 8.58 -7.41
CA GLN A 9 -7.40 7.69 -6.93
C GLN A 9 -8.42 7.46 -8.04
N ARG A 10 -8.88 6.20 -8.16
CA ARG A 10 -9.99 5.84 -9.04
C ARG A 10 -10.98 4.98 -8.26
N GLY A 11 -12.15 5.54 -7.98
CA GLY A 11 -13.13 4.92 -7.08
C GLY A 11 -12.55 4.68 -5.69
N SER A 12 -12.71 3.47 -5.17
CA SER A 12 -12.14 3.09 -3.87
C SER A 12 -10.61 2.85 -3.93
N HIS A 13 -9.96 2.77 -5.09
CA HIS A 13 -8.53 2.41 -5.14
C HIS A 13 -7.65 3.65 -5.20
N GLN A 14 -6.69 3.74 -4.28
CA GLN A 14 -5.68 4.80 -4.23
C GLN A 14 -4.35 4.30 -4.78
N LYS A 15 -3.72 5.09 -5.62
CA LYS A 15 -2.36 4.85 -6.10
C LYS A 15 -1.39 5.65 -5.23
N TRP A 16 -0.41 4.95 -4.68
CA TRP A 16 0.65 5.50 -3.86
C TRP A 16 1.99 5.24 -4.54
N ARG A 17 2.86 6.24 -4.55
CA ARG A 17 4.21 6.15 -5.12
C ARG A 17 5.23 6.64 -4.11
N ASN A 18 6.32 5.93 -3.96
CA ASN A 18 7.51 6.39 -3.28
C ASN A 18 8.55 6.66 -4.37
N ASP A 19 8.95 7.92 -4.53
CA ASP A 19 9.90 8.32 -5.57
C ASP A 19 11.35 7.94 -5.22
N ASP A 20 11.71 7.99 -3.94
CA ASP A 20 13.02 7.59 -3.42
C ASP A 20 13.32 6.12 -3.70
N SER A 21 12.36 5.24 -3.42
CA SER A 21 12.49 3.80 -3.71
C SER A 21 12.01 3.41 -5.11
N ASN A 22 11.48 4.36 -5.89
CA ASN A 22 10.80 4.16 -7.18
C ASN A 22 9.75 3.02 -7.16
N ARG A 23 8.98 2.91 -6.07
CA ARG A 23 7.95 1.87 -5.86
C ARG A 23 6.54 2.45 -6.00
N GLN A 24 5.60 1.63 -6.46
CA GLN A 24 4.19 2.01 -6.60
C GLN A 24 3.29 0.89 -6.08
N VAL A 25 2.30 1.26 -5.25
CA VAL A 25 1.30 0.33 -4.71
C VAL A 25 -0.11 0.87 -4.90
N ILE A 26 -1.07 -0.05 -5.01
CA ILE A 26 -2.50 0.27 -5.08
C ILE A 26 -3.17 -0.18 -3.79
N VAL A 27 -3.72 0.77 -3.05
CA VAL A 27 -4.37 0.53 -1.76
C VAL A 27 -5.88 0.69 -1.94
N PRO A 28 -6.69 -0.37 -1.76
CA PRO A 28 -8.14 -0.24 -1.73
C PRO A 28 -8.57 0.45 -0.44
N MET A 29 -9.24 1.58 -0.61
CA MET A 29 -9.82 2.42 0.43
C MET A 29 -11.34 2.28 0.38
N TYR A 30 -11.89 1.40 1.21
CA TYR A 30 -13.33 1.33 1.45
C TYR A 30 -13.59 1.49 2.95
N ARG A 31 -14.63 2.23 3.32
CA ARG A 31 -14.97 2.45 4.74
C ARG A 31 -15.58 1.16 5.31
N GLY A 32 -14.95 0.60 6.35
CA GLY A 32 -15.61 -0.35 7.25
C GLY A 32 -15.47 -1.85 6.97
N LYS A 33 -14.54 -2.31 6.13
CA LYS A 33 -14.14 -3.73 6.12
C LYS A 33 -12.63 -3.89 6.34
N VAL A 34 -12.22 -5.09 6.68
CA VAL A 34 -10.82 -5.46 6.85
C VAL A 34 -10.25 -5.88 5.49
N LEU A 35 -9.09 -5.34 5.12
CA LEU A 35 -8.38 -5.75 3.91
C LEU A 35 -8.10 -7.26 3.98
N PRO A 36 -8.44 -8.04 2.94
CA PRO A 36 -8.08 -9.45 2.90
C PRO A 36 -6.57 -9.64 3.12
N ARG A 37 -6.17 -10.69 3.83
CA ARG A 37 -4.75 -10.98 4.10
C ARG A 37 -3.90 -10.96 2.82
N GLY A 38 -4.40 -11.56 1.74
CA GLY A 38 -3.69 -11.57 0.45
C GLY A 38 -3.44 -10.16 -0.08
N THR A 39 -4.42 -9.26 0.04
CA THR A 39 -4.27 -7.85 -0.36
C THR A 39 -3.24 -7.13 0.48
N LEU A 40 -3.23 -7.34 1.80
CA LEU A 40 -2.21 -6.77 2.68
C LEU A 40 -0.82 -7.27 2.30
N VAL A 41 -0.65 -8.58 2.10
CA VAL A 41 0.64 -9.18 1.69
C VAL A 41 1.12 -8.57 0.37
N SER A 42 0.26 -8.45 -0.64
CA SER A 42 0.63 -7.83 -1.92
C SER A 42 1.03 -6.36 -1.79
N ILE A 43 0.39 -5.59 -0.90
CA ILE A 43 0.76 -4.20 -0.66
C ILE A 43 2.15 -4.13 0.01
N VAL A 44 2.40 -4.98 1.01
CA VAL A 44 3.67 -5.00 1.77
C VAL A 44 4.83 -5.43 0.88
N ASP A 45 4.63 -6.49 0.09
CA ASP A 45 5.59 -6.98 -0.90
C ASP A 45 5.90 -5.90 -1.95
N GLY A 46 4.87 -5.29 -2.55
CA GLY A 46 5.03 -4.20 -3.52
C GLY A 46 5.63 -2.92 -2.92
N SER A 47 5.51 -2.73 -1.60
CA SER A 47 6.18 -1.65 -0.88
C SER A 47 7.64 -1.98 -0.57
N GLY A 48 8.02 -3.25 -0.70
CA GLY A 48 9.29 -3.87 -0.33
C GLY A 48 9.75 -3.52 1.09
N LEU A 49 8.78 -3.49 2.01
CA LEU A 49 9.01 -3.34 3.45
C LEU A 49 9.44 -4.65 4.12
N GLY A 50 9.59 -5.74 3.33
CA GLY A 50 9.84 -7.07 3.85
C GLY A 50 8.59 -7.66 4.51
N THR A 51 8.40 -8.97 4.40
CA THR A 51 7.27 -9.68 5.02
C THR A 51 7.56 -9.99 6.49
N GLU A 52 8.33 -9.15 7.19
CA GLU A 52 8.43 -9.27 8.63
C GLU A 52 7.05 -8.94 9.18
N PRO A 53 6.37 -9.90 9.85
CA PRO A 53 5.03 -9.68 10.33
C PRO A 53 5.09 -8.48 11.25
N PHE A 54 4.29 -7.45 10.96
CA PHE A 54 4.06 -6.34 11.87
C PHE A 54 3.52 -6.94 13.17
N CYS A 55 4.43 -7.22 14.10
CA CYS A 55 4.11 -7.75 15.41
C CYS A 55 3.60 -6.55 16.21
N VAL A 56 2.30 -6.53 16.46
CA VAL A 56 1.64 -5.71 17.48
C VAL A 56 1.24 -6.63 18.61
#